data_AF-A0A0L7L5J4-F1
#
_entry.id   AF-A0A0L7L5J4-F1
#
_cell.length_a   1.000
_cell.length_b   1.000
_cell.length_c   1.000
_cell.angle_alpha   90.00
_cell.angle_beta   90.00
_cell.angle_gamma   90.00
#
_symmetry.space_group_name_H-M   'P 1'
#
loop_
_entity.id
_entity.type
_entity.pdbx_description
1 polymer ?
#
loop_
_entity_poly.entity_id
_entity_poly.type
_entity_poly.pdbx_seq_one_letter_code
_entity_poly.pdbx_strand_id
1 'polypeptide(L)'
;MATCYHKHPFEIESEDRLTTINTKIFEIKKKIQLSEGQRKSYYEENEQEKLQNNDLIDTLKKEIKLRIKELAQAKAVIGEEDAQVKKYLNDVCPVGNKNADQIIHNLDLKVIEQRKILDLLKYERRHKKKKLIELEKEYEHLLIESTKSELVKSKISSRSRKHISHLENEIHKVLIQWTEAELVKKKYFSIRQALIDDSVKFESSLSRIEDLLNKQKEEIVKLEVARAQDAESSRASERTYFAQRFAERKRELEKLEKRLDYDLQTYCFDFLARVVRQESTRSTEGESAPEEISPIAQMEEIFQRFMKLTGANEAEEVFDRFRAQRETSKRLSYLQQTTEEEKLELEQTQTNLLNDLEFFKFASVKDKDEGQEQIQELKEEIKTVDETYAELVTKIEELDTLLLEIKNLLYDLCRLLDIISEPPIPEWTAEARDVQQLVMVLTTRFEKATARAEEVKLKQRDSTTVPVPSSNPTSAAASVANISMHSHSTPKESEKAVPSYKELLTKEPVKAPPSDEEEDIPSRCYLKRQAQLIVDTKCRRKGFRTPFRR
;
A
#
# COMPACT_ATOMS: atom_id res chain seq x y z
N MET A 1 -48.72 -70.54 -153.39
CA MET A 1 -47.73 -70.57 -154.48
C MET A 1 -46.37 -70.75 -153.81
N ALA A 2 -45.52 -71.75 -154.09
CA ALA A 2 -45.04 -72.28 -155.38
C ALA A 2 -44.12 -71.26 -156.08
N THR A 3 -42.86 -71.52 -156.48
CA THR A 3 -41.92 -72.67 -156.30
C THR A 3 -40.50 -72.11 -155.94
N CYS A 4 -39.32 -72.77 -155.96
CA CYS A 4 -38.85 -74.09 -156.38
C CYS A 4 -37.51 -74.48 -155.67
N TYR A 5 -36.89 -75.60 -156.06
CA TYR A 5 -35.50 -76.00 -155.73
C TYR A 5 -34.54 -75.76 -156.91
N HIS A 6 -33.23 -75.62 -156.64
CA HIS A 6 -32.11 -75.93 -157.55
C HIS A 6 -30.85 -76.39 -156.76
N LYS A 7 -29.88 -77.03 -157.43
CA LYS A 7 -28.62 -77.60 -156.86
C LYS A 7 -27.39 -77.22 -157.72
N HIS A 8 -26.19 -77.33 -157.13
CA HIS A 8 -24.83 -77.60 -157.68
C HIS A 8 -23.76 -76.69 -157.03
N PRO A 9 -22.44 -76.99 -157.14
CA PRO A 9 -21.72 -78.28 -157.06
C PRO A 9 -20.58 -78.23 -155.99
N PHE A 10 -19.63 -79.18 -156.02
CA PHE A 10 -18.42 -79.22 -155.17
C PHE A 10 -17.14 -78.98 -155.99
N GLU A 11 -16.10 -78.39 -155.38
CA GLU A 11 -14.71 -78.38 -155.84
C GLU A 11 -13.74 -78.68 -154.67
N ILE A 12 -12.46 -78.96 -154.98
CA ILE A 12 -11.43 -79.43 -154.04
C ILE A 12 -10.49 -78.28 -153.64
N GLU A 13 -10.03 -78.27 -152.39
CA GLU A 13 -9.29 -77.15 -151.80
C GLU A 13 -7.80 -77.48 -151.55
N SER A 14 -6.92 -76.47 -151.69
CA SER A 14 -5.45 -76.62 -151.72
C SER A 14 -4.76 -76.65 -150.35
N GLU A 15 -3.51 -77.10 -150.30
CA GLU A 15 -2.70 -77.28 -149.08
C GLU A 15 -2.49 -75.99 -148.27
N ASP A 16 -2.34 -74.83 -148.95
CA ASP A 16 -2.33 -73.49 -148.32
C ASP A 16 -3.56 -73.21 -147.45
N ARG A 17 -4.69 -73.86 -147.75
CA ARG A 17 -5.90 -73.70 -146.93
C ARG A 17 -5.77 -74.41 -145.60
N LEU A 18 -5.02 -75.51 -145.50
CA LEU A 18 -4.82 -76.24 -144.25
C LEU A 18 -3.88 -75.48 -143.30
N THR A 19 -2.81 -74.87 -143.80
CA THR A 19 -1.95 -73.96 -143.00
C THR A 19 -2.73 -72.70 -142.58
N THR A 20 -3.52 -72.12 -143.49
CA THR A 20 -4.42 -70.99 -143.19
C THR A 20 -5.52 -71.35 -142.17
N ILE A 21 -6.02 -72.60 -142.17
CA ILE A 21 -6.96 -73.10 -141.17
C ILE A 21 -6.26 -73.28 -139.82
N ASN A 22 -5.04 -73.83 -139.79
CA ASN A 22 -4.30 -74.02 -138.55
C ASN A 22 -3.88 -72.71 -137.88
N THR A 23 -3.49 -71.67 -138.64
CA THR A 23 -3.25 -70.34 -138.07
C THR A 23 -4.55 -69.71 -137.54
N LYS A 24 -5.67 -69.82 -138.28
CA LYS A 24 -7.00 -69.40 -137.77
C LYS A 24 -7.41 -70.16 -136.50
N ILE A 25 -7.16 -71.46 -136.41
CA ILE A 25 -7.42 -72.27 -135.20
C ILE A 25 -6.54 -71.81 -134.04
N PHE A 26 -5.27 -71.47 -134.27
CA PHE A 26 -4.38 -70.95 -133.24
C PHE A 26 -4.82 -69.55 -132.75
N GLU A 27 -5.22 -68.66 -133.67
CA GLU A 27 -5.83 -67.37 -133.32
C GLU A 27 -7.15 -67.53 -132.54
N ILE A 28 -8.00 -68.48 -132.94
CA ILE A 28 -9.26 -68.77 -132.24
C ILE A 28 -8.96 -69.32 -130.84
N LYS A 29 -8.01 -70.26 -130.68
CA LYS A 29 -7.58 -70.74 -129.35
C LYS A 29 -7.02 -69.61 -128.49
N LYS A 30 -6.21 -68.70 -129.05
CA LYS A 30 -5.69 -67.52 -128.35
C LYS A 30 -6.83 -66.57 -127.95
N LYS A 31 -7.83 -66.35 -128.82
CA LYS A 31 -9.04 -65.56 -128.50
C LYS A 31 -9.91 -66.21 -127.44
N ILE A 32 -10.07 -67.54 -127.45
CA ILE A 32 -10.77 -68.29 -126.40
C ILE A 32 -10.03 -68.14 -125.07
N GLN A 33 -8.73 -68.42 -125.02
CA GLN A 33 -7.94 -68.31 -123.79
C GLN A 33 -7.91 -66.88 -123.22
N LEU A 34 -7.88 -65.86 -124.08
CA LEU A 34 -8.03 -64.45 -123.66
C LEU A 34 -9.46 -64.14 -123.16
N SER A 35 -10.50 -64.67 -123.81
CA SER A 35 -11.90 -64.50 -123.39
C SER A 35 -12.22 -65.22 -122.09
N GLU A 36 -11.64 -66.40 -121.85
CA GLU A 36 -11.71 -67.15 -120.60
C GLU A 36 -10.92 -66.45 -119.49
N GLY A 37 -9.73 -65.94 -119.79
CA GLY A 37 -8.96 -65.09 -118.87
C GLY A 37 -9.70 -63.81 -118.49
N GLN A 38 -10.32 -63.13 -119.45
CA GLN A 38 -11.17 -61.96 -119.21
C GLN A 38 -12.41 -62.32 -118.39
N ARG A 39 -13.15 -63.39 -118.73
CA ARG A 39 -14.28 -63.89 -117.92
C ARG A 39 -13.88 -64.21 -116.49
N LYS A 40 -12.73 -64.85 -116.29
CA LYS A 40 -12.20 -65.17 -114.96
C LYS A 40 -11.83 -63.89 -114.21
N SER A 41 -11.12 -62.95 -114.84
CA SER A 41 -10.78 -61.66 -114.25
C SER A 41 -12.02 -60.87 -113.82
N TYR A 42 -13.02 -60.73 -114.70
CA TYR A 42 -14.28 -60.06 -114.36
C TYR A 42 -15.09 -60.79 -113.28
N TYR A 43 -14.99 -62.12 -113.18
CA TYR A 43 -15.63 -62.87 -112.10
C TYR A 43 -14.91 -62.65 -110.76
N GLU A 44 -13.58 -62.71 -110.74
CA GLU A 44 -12.76 -62.47 -109.55
C GLU A 44 -12.84 -61.01 -109.07
N GLU A 45 -12.95 -60.04 -109.99
CA GLU A 45 -13.20 -58.62 -109.71
C GLU A 45 -14.59 -58.40 -109.10
N ASN A 46 -15.64 -58.99 -109.68
CA ASN A 46 -17.02 -58.92 -109.18
C ASN A 46 -17.19 -59.61 -107.81
N GLU A 47 -16.54 -60.75 -107.57
CA GLU A 47 -16.55 -61.38 -106.24
C GLU A 47 -15.77 -60.55 -105.20
N GLN A 48 -14.66 -59.92 -105.58
CA GLN A 48 -13.95 -58.97 -104.71
C GLN A 48 -14.81 -57.72 -104.42
N GLU A 49 -15.49 -57.16 -105.41
CA GLU A 49 -16.40 -56.02 -105.25
C GLU A 49 -17.56 -56.38 -104.32
N LYS A 50 -18.18 -57.56 -104.48
CA LYS A 50 -19.20 -58.06 -103.54
C LYS A 50 -18.66 -58.20 -102.12
N LEU A 51 -17.43 -58.68 -101.93
CA LEU A 51 -16.84 -58.86 -100.61
C LEU A 51 -16.59 -57.50 -99.94
N GLN A 52 -15.99 -56.55 -100.67
CA GLN A 52 -15.81 -55.16 -100.22
C GLN A 52 -17.15 -54.48 -99.90
N ASN A 53 -18.18 -54.67 -100.73
CA ASN A 53 -19.51 -54.14 -100.48
C ASN A 53 -20.16 -54.75 -99.23
N ASN A 54 -19.98 -56.06 -98.97
CA ASN A 54 -20.45 -56.68 -97.73
C ASN A 54 -19.70 -56.16 -96.49
N ASP A 55 -18.38 -56.02 -96.56
CA ASP A 55 -17.56 -55.46 -95.47
C ASP A 55 -17.93 -53.99 -95.18
N LEU A 56 -18.20 -53.19 -96.22
CA LEU A 56 -18.69 -51.82 -96.10
C LEU A 56 -20.08 -51.79 -95.45
N ILE A 57 -21.00 -52.64 -95.90
CA ILE A 57 -22.35 -52.78 -95.32
C ILE A 57 -22.27 -53.15 -93.82
N ASP A 58 -21.41 -54.09 -93.44
CA ASP A 58 -21.26 -54.50 -92.04
C ASP A 58 -20.51 -53.46 -91.19
N THR A 59 -19.63 -52.65 -91.80
CA THR A 59 -19.01 -51.49 -91.16
C THR A 59 -20.05 -50.40 -90.89
N LEU A 60 -20.89 -50.07 -91.88
CA LEU A 60 -22.01 -49.13 -91.73
C LEU A 60 -23.04 -49.61 -90.70
N LYS A 61 -23.38 -50.91 -90.66
CA LYS A 61 -24.22 -51.49 -89.58
C LYS A 61 -23.61 -51.30 -88.19
N LYS A 62 -22.29 -51.40 -88.04
CA LYS A 62 -21.58 -51.17 -86.77
C LYS A 62 -21.63 -49.69 -86.39
N GLU A 63 -21.37 -48.77 -87.33
CA GLU A 63 -21.47 -47.33 -87.05
C GLU A 63 -22.91 -46.91 -86.72
N ILE A 64 -23.93 -47.34 -87.47
CA ILE A 64 -25.34 -47.05 -87.16
C ILE A 64 -25.70 -47.49 -85.72
N LYS A 65 -25.25 -48.68 -85.30
CA LYS A 65 -25.42 -49.17 -83.92
C LYS A 65 -24.65 -48.34 -82.89
N LEU A 66 -23.53 -47.72 -83.26
CA LEU A 66 -22.78 -46.80 -82.41
C LEU A 66 -23.53 -45.46 -82.29
N ARG A 67 -23.91 -44.84 -83.41
CA ARG A 67 -24.65 -43.55 -83.43
C ARG A 67 -25.98 -43.62 -82.69
N ILE A 68 -26.70 -44.75 -82.77
CA ILE A 68 -27.93 -44.96 -81.99
C ILE A 68 -27.65 -44.98 -80.47
N LYS A 69 -26.52 -45.54 -80.03
CA LYS A 69 -26.10 -45.51 -78.61
C LYS A 69 -25.66 -44.11 -78.19
N GLU A 70 -24.87 -43.41 -79.00
CA GLU A 70 -24.45 -42.03 -78.76
C GLU A 70 -25.67 -41.10 -78.61
N LEU A 71 -26.66 -41.22 -79.51
CA LEU A 71 -27.91 -40.46 -79.44
C LEU A 71 -28.77 -40.82 -78.21
N ALA A 72 -28.76 -42.08 -77.77
CA ALA A 72 -29.47 -42.48 -76.55
C ALA A 72 -28.80 -41.90 -75.29
N GLN A 73 -27.45 -41.92 -75.24
CA GLN A 73 -26.68 -41.33 -74.14
C GLN A 73 -26.83 -39.81 -74.08
N ALA A 74 -26.71 -39.11 -75.22
CA ALA A 74 -26.91 -37.66 -75.29
C ALA A 74 -28.31 -37.24 -74.81
N LYS A 75 -29.35 -37.99 -75.21
CA LYS A 75 -30.73 -37.73 -74.75
C LYS A 75 -30.94 -37.98 -73.25
N ALA A 76 -30.21 -38.93 -72.65
CA ALA A 76 -30.27 -39.17 -71.21
C ALA A 76 -29.67 -37.99 -70.43
N VAL A 77 -28.46 -37.54 -70.80
CA VAL A 77 -27.78 -36.40 -70.15
C VAL A 77 -28.62 -35.12 -70.25
N ILE A 78 -29.12 -34.79 -71.45
CA ILE A 78 -30.00 -33.63 -71.64
C ILE A 78 -31.26 -33.76 -70.79
N GLY A 79 -31.84 -34.96 -70.65
CA GLY A 79 -33.02 -35.19 -69.80
C GLY A 79 -32.78 -34.95 -68.30
N GLU A 80 -31.59 -35.27 -67.79
CA GLU A 80 -31.21 -35.01 -66.40
C GLU A 80 -30.97 -33.51 -66.15
N GLU A 81 -30.28 -32.82 -67.07
CA GLU A 81 -30.08 -31.37 -67.00
C GLU A 81 -31.43 -30.62 -67.05
N ASP A 82 -32.31 -31.00 -67.98
CA ASP A 82 -33.63 -30.40 -68.16
C ASP A 82 -34.54 -30.62 -66.93
N ALA A 83 -34.43 -31.77 -66.26
CA ALA A 83 -35.12 -32.05 -65.00
C ALA A 83 -34.57 -31.22 -63.83
N GLN A 84 -33.24 -31.08 -63.72
CA GLN A 84 -32.59 -30.28 -62.67
C GLN A 84 -32.87 -28.78 -62.84
N VAL A 85 -32.88 -28.29 -64.09
CA VAL A 85 -33.28 -26.91 -64.44
C VAL A 85 -34.74 -26.66 -64.08
N LYS A 86 -35.67 -27.56 -64.44
CA LYS A 86 -37.09 -27.44 -64.08
C LYS A 86 -37.32 -27.44 -62.56
N LYS A 87 -36.57 -28.25 -61.81
CA LYS A 87 -36.61 -28.26 -60.35
C LYS A 87 -36.17 -26.92 -59.77
N TYR A 88 -35.00 -26.41 -60.17
CA TYR A 88 -34.46 -25.13 -59.69
C TYR A 88 -35.38 -23.95 -60.05
N LEU A 89 -35.95 -23.95 -61.27
CA LEU A 89 -36.96 -22.98 -61.68
C LEU A 89 -38.19 -23.00 -60.77
N ASN A 90 -38.70 -24.19 -60.42
CA ASN A 90 -39.88 -24.32 -59.57
C ASN A 90 -39.61 -23.90 -58.11
N ASP A 91 -38.40 -24.12 -57.60
CA ASP A 91 -37.97 -23.67 -56.28
C ASP A 91 -37.79 -22.13 -56.21
N VAL A 92 -37.36 -21.49 -57.30
CA VAL A 92 -37.16 -20.02 -57.38
C VAL A 92 -38.42 -19.25 -57.77
N CYS A 93 -39.25 -19.81 -58.65
CA CYS A 93 -40.53 -19.27 -59.09
C CYS A 93 -41.47 -20.42 -59.52
N PRO A 94 -42.43 -20.84 -58.67
CA PRO A 94 -43.31 -21.97 -58.97
C PRO A 94 -43.93 -21.89 -60.36
N VAL A 95 -43.58 -22.83 -61.23
CA VAL A 95 -43.72 -22.69 -62.69
C VAL A 95 -45.19 -22.75 -63.09
N GLY A 96 -45.92 -23.76 -62.61
CA GLY A 96 -47.35 -23.94 -62.84
C GLY A 96 -47.72 -23.85 -64.33
N ASN A 97 -48.84 -23.18 -64.62
CA ASN A 97 -49.31 -22.91 -65.99
C ASN A 97 -48.85 -21.52 -66.51
N LYS A 98 -47.73 -20.98 -66.01
CA LYS A 98 -47.22 -19.66 -66.42
C LYS A 98 -46.55 -19.72 -67.79
N ASN A 99 -46.76 -18.71 -68.62
CA ASN A 99 -46.07 -18.59 -69.90
C ASN A 99 -44.60 -18.13 -69.70
N ALA A 100 -43.73 -18.38 -70.67
CA ALA A 100 -42.29 -18.08 -70.58
C ALA A 100 -42.00 -16.62 -70.15
N ASP A 101 -42.68 -15.66 -70.77
CA ASP A 101 -42.53 -14.22 -70.47
C ASP A 101 -42.90 -13.88 -69.02
N GLN A 102 -43.89 -14.59 -68.45
CA GLN A 102 -44.31 -14.41 -67.07
C GLN A 102 -43.27 -14.96 -66.09
N ILE A 103 -42.56 -16.04 -66.46
CA ILE A 103 -41.47 -16.61 -65.66
C ILE A 103 -40.28 -15.63 -65.66
N ILE A 104 -39.90 -15.12 -66.83
CA ILE A 104 -38.86 -14.09 -66.99
C ILE A 104 -39.20 -12.86 -66.13
N HIS A 105 -40.43 -12.33 -66.23
CA HIS A 105 -40.85 -11.17 -65.45
C HIS A 105 -40.80 -11.41 -63.92
N ASN A 106 -41.16 -12.61 -63.45
CA ASN A 106 -41.03 -12.94 -62.02
C ASN A 106 -39.57 -13.03 -61.56
N LEU A 107 -38.67 -13.53 -62.42
CA LEU A 107 -37.23 -13.56 -62.15
C LEU A 107 -36.64 -12.13 -62.13
N ASP A 108 -37.03 -11.26 -63.06
CA ASP A 108 -36.63 -9.84 -63.07
C ASP A 108 -37.09 -9.12 -61.78
N LEU A 109 -38.34 -9.33 -61.36
CA LEU A 109 -38.84 -8.80 -60.09
C LEU A 109 -38.02 -9.32 -58.89
N LYS A 110 -37.61 -10.59 -58.90
CA LYS A 110 -36.77 -11.17 -57.83
C LYS A 110 -35.35 -10.60 -57.85
N VAL A 111 -34.77 -10.36 -59.02
CA VAL A 111 -33.47 -9.69 -59.17
C VAL A 111 -33.54 -8.23 -58.69
N ILE A 112 -34.63 -7.52 -58.99
CA ILE A 112 -34.88 -6.15 -58.49
C ILE A 112 -35.02 -6.13 -56.96
N GLU A 113 -35.75 -7.09 -56.38
CA GLU A 113 -35.88 -7.25 -54.93
C GLU A 113 -34.52 -7.54 -54.26
N GLN A 114 -33.80 -8.56 -54.74
CA GLN A 114 -32.46 -8.91 -54.24
C GLN A 114 -31.49 -7.73 -54.34
N ARG A 115 -31.58 -6.92 -55.41
CA ARG A 115 -30.73 -5.74 -55.58
C ARG A 115 -31.08 -4.60 -54.61
N LYS A 116 -32.38 -4.38 -54.34
CA LYS A 116 -32.83 -3.46 -53.28
C LYS A 116 -32.31 -3.90 -51.90
N ILE A 117 -32.44 -5.19 -51.56
CA ILE A 117 -31.91 -5.77 -50.31
C ILE A 117 -30.39 -5.58 -50.23
N LEU A 118 -29.66 -5.88 -51.31
CA LEU A 118 -28.21 -5.70 -51.37
C LEU A 118 -27.80 -4.23 -51.18
N ASP A 119 -28.53 -3.27 -51.75
CA ASP A 119 -28.21 -1.84 -51.61
C ASP A 119 -28.59 -1.27 -50.23
N LEU A 120 -29.63 -1.80 -49.58
CA LEU A 120 -29.91 -1.58 -48.14
C LEU A 120 -28.77 -2.12 -47.26
N LEU A 121 -28.33 -3.37 -47.48
CA LEU A 121 -27.19 -3.95 -46.73
C LEU A 121 -25.88 -3.19 -46.97
N LYS A 122 -25.66 -2.63 -48.18
CA LYS A 122 -24.55 -1.69 -48.44
C LYS A 122 -24.72 -0.36 -47.72
N TYR A 123 -25.94 0.14 -47.55
CA TYR A 123 -26.21 1.35 -46.77
C TYR A 123 -25.91 1.11 -45.28
N GLU A 124 -26.49 0.07 -44.67
CA GLU A 124 -26.23 -0.32 -43.29
C GLU A 124 -24.74 -0.53 -43.01
N ARG A 125 -24.03 -1.26 -43.87
CA ARG A 125 -22.58 -1.50 -43.73
C ARG A 125 -21.79 -0.19 -43.74
N ARG A 126 -22.18 0.78 -44.57
CA ARG A 126 -21.56 2.12 -44.63
C ARG A 126 -21.92 2.95 -43.40
N HIS A 127 -23.14 2.87 -42.89
CA HIS A 127 -23.57 3.55 -41.67
C HIS A 127 -22.85 3.00 -40.42
N LYS A 128 -22.86 1.67 -40.22
CA LYS A 128 -22.13 0.98 -39.15
C LYS A 128 -20.62 1.27 -39.20
N LYS A 129 -20.00 1.30 -40.41
CA LYS A 129 -18.59 1.72 -40.56
C LYS A 129 -18.35 3.19 -40.19
N LYS A 130 -19.28 4.11 -40.49
CA LYS A 130 -19.15 5.52 -40.05
C LYS A 130 -19.17 5.64 -38.52
N LYS A 131 -20.17 5.05 -37.84
CA LYS A 131 -20.24 5.15 -36.38
C LYS A 131 -19.06 4.45 -35.67
N LEU A 132 -18.48 3.41 -36.27
CA LEU A 132 -17.23 2.82 -35.77
C LEU A 132 -16.06 3.82 -35.82
N ILE A 133 -15.88 4.54 -36.94
CA ILE A 133 -14.84 5.59 -37.10
C ILE A 133 -15.10 6.80 -36.19
N GLU A 134 -16.36 7.08 -35.85
CA GLU A 134 -16.72 8.12 -34.86
C GLU A 134 -16.36 7.66 -33.44
N LEU A 135 -16.72 6.43 -33.04
CA LEU A 135 -16.36 5.82 -31.76
C LEU A 135 -14.84 5.67 -31.58
N GLU A 136 -14.11 5.36 -32.65
CA GLU A 136 -12.64 5.30 -32.69
C GLU A 136 -12.01 6.65 -32.31
N LYS A 137 -12.55 7.75 -32.85
CA LYS A 137 -12.11 9.13 -32.51
C LYS A 137 -12.55 9.57 -31.11
N GLU A 138 -13.76 9.18 -30.69
CA GLU A 138 -14.23 9.40 -29.32
C GLU A 138 -13.29 8.71 -28.31
N TYR A 139 -12.84 7.49 -28.62
CA TYR A 139 -11.86 6.74 -27.82
C TYR A 139 -10.45 7.37 -27.85
N GLU A 140 -9.94 7.76 -29.03
CA GLU A 140 -8.66 8.49 -29.13
C GLU A 140 -8.68 9.79 -28.29
N HIS A 141 -9.78 10.56 -28.33
CA HIS A 141 -9.92 11.77 -27.53
C HIS A 141 -9.88 11.46 -26.02
N LEU A 142 -10.64 10.47 -25.57
CA LEU A 142 -10.67 10.05 -24.16
C LEU A 142 -9.29 9.54 -23.67
N LEU A 143 -8.53 8.86 -24.53
CA LEU A 143 -7.17 8.40 -24.22
C LEU A 143 -6.16 9.55 -24.12
N ILE A 144 -6.31 10.56 -24.98
CA ILE A 144 -5.52 11.81 -24.92
C ILE A 144 -5.92 12.65 -23.69
N GLU A 145 -7.19 12.62 -23.28
CA GLU A 145 -7.70 13.37 -22.14
C GLU A 145 -7.34 12.73 -20.79
N SER A 146 -7.39 11.40 -20.67
CA SER A 146 -6.97 10.67 -19.47
C SER A 146 -5.46 10.86 -19.20
N THR A 147 -4.62 10.70 -20.22
CA THR A 147 -3.16 10.91 -20.12
C THR A 147 -2.79 12.36 -19.78
N LYS A 148 -3.50 13.35 -20.34
CA LYS A 148 -3.39 14.76 -19.89
C LYS A 148 -3.82 14.93 -18.43
N SER A 149 -4.91 14.30 -18.01
CA SER A 149 -5.40 14.33 -16.64
C SER A 149 -4.35 13.78 -15.66
N GLU A 150 -3.69 12.67 -15.98
CA GLU A 150 -2.61 12.09 -15.17
C GLU A 150 -1.35 12.96 -15.13
N LEU A 151 -0.96 13.56 -16.25
CA LEU A 151 0.18 14.49 -16.29
C LEU A 151 -0.09 15.78 -15.47
N VAL A 152 -1.34 16.24 -15.44
CA VAL A 152 -1.77 17.37 -14.60
C VAL A 152 -1.84 16.95 -13.12
N LYS A 153 -2.47 15.81 -12.80
CA LYS A 153 -2.57 15.26 -11.43
C LYS A 153 -1.19 15.03 -10.81
N SER A 154 -0.23 14.49 -11.57
CA SER A 154 1.14 14.24 -11.10
C SER A 154 1.92 15.54 -10.86
N LYS A 155 1.78 16.56 -11.72
CA LYS A 155 2.36 17.91 -11.52
C LYS A 155 1.73 18.66 -10.34
N ILE A 156 0.42 18.53 -10.13
CA ILE A 156 -0.26 19.10 -8.95
C ILE A 156 0.19 18.36 -7.69
N SER A 157 0.20 17.02 -7.70
CA SER A 157 0.66 16.19 -6.56
C SER A 157 2.11 16.52 -6.17
N SER A 158 3.02 16.71 -7.13
CA SER A 158 4.42 17.07 -6.81
C SER A 158 4.54 18.50 -6.25
N ARG A 159 3.76 19.47 -6.75
CA ARG A 159 3.71 20.82 -6.17
C ARG A 159 3.14 20.80 -4.74
N SER A 160 2.02 20.10 -4.51
CA SER A 160 1.43 19.96 -3.18
C SER A 160 2.36 19.23 -2.21
N ARG A 161 3.08 18.19 -2.66
CA ARG A 161 4.06 17.46 -1.84
C ARG A 161 5.27 18.32 -1.47
N LYS A 162 5.75 19.17 -2.39
CA LYS A 162 6.78 20.19 -2.08
C LYS A 162 6.27 21.21 -1.05
N HIS A 163 5.00 21.62 -1.13
CA HIS A 163 4.41 22.54 -0.15
C HIS A 163 4.23 21.90 1.23
N ILE A 164 3.73 20.66 1.29
CA ILE A 164 3.61 19.87 2.53
C ILE A 164 4.99 19.74 3.19
N SER A 165 6.01 19.32 2.44
CA SER A 165 7.37 19.19 2.99
C SER A 165 7.98 20.53 3.45
N HIS A 166 7.63 21.66 2.84
CA HIS A 166 8.01 22.97 3.35
C HIS A 166 7.32 23.29 4.69
N LEU A 167 6.02 23.00 4.83
CA LEU A 167 5.27 23.18 6.07
C LEU A 167 5.79 22.26 7.19
N GLU A 168 6.08 20.99 6.90
CA GLU A 168 6.70 20.04 7.83
C GLU A 168 8.04 20.59 8.38
N ASN A 169 8.89 21.12 7.51
CA ASN A 169 10.17 21.72 7.92
C ASN A 169 10.00 22.97 8.80
N GLU A 170 9.06 23.86 8.49
CA GLU A 170 8.78 25.03 9.34
C GLU A 170 8.12 24.63 10.67
N ILE A 171 7.28 23.59 10.71
CA ILE A 171 6.74 23.01 11.95
C ILE A 171 7.88 22.45 12.83
N HIS A 172 8.81 21.67 12.26
CA HIS A 172 9.97 21.15 13.00
C HIS A 172 10.85 22.27 13.56
N LYS A 173 11.09 23.32 12.77
CA LYS A 173 11.86 24.52 13.17
C LYS A 173 11.19 25.28 14.32
N VAL A 174 9.87 25.50 14.27
CA VAL A 174 9.10 26.10 15.38
C VAL A 174 9.12 25.22 16.63
N LEU A 175 9.04 23.90 16.48
CA LEU A 175 9.10 22.96 17.60
C LEU A 175 10.48 22.93 18.28
N ILE A 176 11.57 23.04 17.51
CA ILE A 176 12.93 23.24 18.04
C ILE A 176 12.99 24.56 18.83
N GLN A 177 12.58 25.69 18.24
CA GLN A 177 12.56 26.99 18.91
C GLN A 177 11.71 26.99 20.20
N TRP A 178 10.59 26.26 20.21
CA TRP A 178 9.76 26.08 21.39
C TRP A 178 10.47 25.27 22.50
N THR A 179 11.13 24.16 22.17
CA THR A 179 11.91 23.39 23.16
C THR A 179 13.11 24.17 23.71
N GLU A 180 13.79 24.97 22.88
CA GLU A 180 14.85 25.89 23.32
C GLU A 180 14.30 26.96 24.26
N ALA A 181 13.19 27.60 23.90
CA ALA A 181 12.53 28.60 24.74
C ALA A 181 12.06 28.02 26.08
N GLU A 182 11.56 26.77 26.11
CA GLU A 182 11.20 26.12 27.37
C GLU A 182 12.42 25.71 28.20
N LEU A 183 13.53 25.29 27.59
CA LEU A 183 14.79 25.07 28.31
C LEU A 183 15.31 26.37 28.95
N VAL A 184 15.21 27.49 28.24
CA VAL A 184 15.55 28.83 28.76
C VAL A 184 14.62 29.23 29.90
N LYS A 185 13.30 29.03 29.77
CA LYS A 185 12.29 29.23 30.83
C LYS A 185 12.61 28.40 32.09
N LYS A 186 12.96 27.12 31.93
CA LYS A 186 13.34 26.21 33.04
C LYS A 186 14.62 26.70 33.74
N LYS A 187 15.62 27.18 33.00
CA LYS A 187 16.83 27.82 33.56
C LYS A 187 16.50 29.09 34.36
N TYR A 188 15.71 30.01 33.82
CA TYR A 188 15.30 31.21 34.54
C TYR A 188 14.46 30.91 35.78
N PHE A 189 13.64 29.86 35.77
CA PHE A 189 12.89 29.41 36.94
C PHE A 189 13.84 28.90 38.05
N SER A 190 14.84 28.08 37.69
CA SER A 190 15.87 27.60 38.62
C SER A 190 16.71 28.75 39.20
N ILE A 191 17.14 29.71 38.38
CA ILE A 191 17.86 30.92 38.84
C ILE A 191 16.99 31.74 39.80
N ARG A 192 15.70 31.93 39.47
CA ARG A 192 14.75 32.63 40.35
C ARG A 192 14.59 31.92 41.69
N GLN A 193 14.50 30.58 41.71
CA GLN A 193 14.38 29.83 42.95
C GLN A 193 15.63 29.99 43.82
N ALA A 194 16.83 29.82 43.25
CA ALA A 194 18.09 30.02 43.98
C ALA A 194 18.21 31.43 44.58
N LEU A 195 17.80 32.47 43.86
CA LEU A 195 17.76 33.85 44.37
C LEU A 195 16.75 34.05 45.52
N ILE A 196 15.63 33.33 45.50
CA ILE A 196 14.67 33.32 46.62
C ILE A 196 15.28 32.60 47.83
N ASP A 197 15.85 31.41 47.63
CA ASP A 197 16.47 30.61 48.68
C ASP A 197 17.64 31.37 49.34
N ASP A 198 18.46 32.05 48.56
CA ASP A 198 19.54 32.91 49.06
C ASP A 198 19.00 34.15 49.79
N SER A 199 17.90 34.76 49.35
CA SER A 199 17.29 35.87 50.10
C SER A 199 16.87 35.46 51.52
N VAL A 200 16.34 34.24 51.70
CA VAL A 200 15.99 33.69 53.02
C VAL A 200 17.24 33.39 53.87
N LYS A 201 18.34 32.94 53.26
CA LYS A 201 19.65 32.77 53.94
C LYS A 201 20.24 34.11 54.39
N PHE A 202 20.13 35.15 53.57
CA PHE A 202 20.58 36.49 53.94
C PHE A 202 19.75 37.08 55.07
N GLU A 203 18.42 37.00 55.01
CA GLU A 203 17.52 37.50 56.06
C GLU A 203 17.77 36.81 57.41
N SER A 204 17.86 35.47 57.42
CA SER A 204 18.14 34.70 58.64
C SER A 204 19.55 34.95 59.18
N SER A 205 20.55 35.17 58.33
CA SER A 205 21.89 35.57 58.80
C SER A 205 21.94 37.02 59.29
N LEU A 206 21.15 37.94 58.72
CA LEU A 206 21.03 39.32 59.17
C LEU A 206 20.38 39.38 60.56
N SER A 207 19.21 38.77 60.72
CA SER A 207 18.51 38.65 62.00
C SER A 207 19.42 38.07 63.09
N ARG A 208 20.19 37.00 62.80
CA ARG A 208 21.18 36.45 63.74
C ARG A 208 22.28 37.44 64.14
N ILE A 209 22.74 38.30 63.22
CA ILE A 209 23.74 39.33 63.50
C ILE A 209 23.14 40.46 64.34
N GLU A 210 21.90 40.87 64.05
CA GLU A 210 21.16 41.86 64.86
C GLU A 210 20.92 41.35 66.28
N ASP A 211 20.59 40.07 66.44
CA ASP A 211 20.43 39.38 67.72
C ASP A 211 21.72 39.40 68.55
N LEU A 212 22.87 39.14 67.91
CA LEU A 212 24.20 39.20 68.55
C LEU A 212 24.57 40.64 68.93
N LEU A 213 24.30 41.60 68.04
CA LEU A 213 24.58 43.02 68.24
C LEU A 213 23.70 43.62 69.35
N ASN A 214 22.45 43.17 69.50
CA ASN A 214 21.58 43.54 70.61
C ASN A 214 22.03 42.92 71.94
N LYS A 215 22.46 41.65 71.95
CA LYS A 215 23.08 41.01 73.13
C LYS A 215 24.36 41.74 73.56
N GLN A 216 25.20 42.16 72.61
CA GLN A 216 26.40 42.97 72.88
C GLN A 216 26.07 44.37 73.42
N LYS A 217 25.04 45.06 72.89
CA LYS A 217 24.55 46.32 73.46
C LYS A 217 24.09 46.15 74.91
N GLU A 218 23.31 45.11 75.19
CA GLU A 218 22.89 44.80 76.56
C GLU A 218 24.08 44.52 77.49
N GLU A 219 25.08 43.77 77.02
CA GLU A 219 26.30 43.46 77.77
C GLU A 219 27.10 44.73 78.08
N ILE A 220 27.28 45.63 77.09
CA ILE A 220 27.93 46.93 77.29
C ILE A 220 27.18 47.75 78.35
N VAL A 221 25.84 47.85 78.26
CA VAL A 221 25.03 48.58 79.27
C VAL A 221 25.16 47.95 80.65
N LYS A 222 25.17 46.61 80.77
CA LYS A 222 25.38 45.90 82.05
C LYS A 222 26.78 46.19 82.62
N LEU A 223 27.82 46.23 81.79
CA LEU A 223 29.19 46.55 82.18
C LEU A 223 29.36 48.04 82.56
N GLU A 224 28.69 48.95 81.88
CA GLU A 224 28.68 50.38 82.22
C GLU A 224 28.01 50.64 83.58
N VAL A 225 26.86 49.99 83.83
CA VAL A 225 26.17 50.05 85.13
C VAL A 225 27.03 49.44 86.25
N ALA A 226 27.63 48.27 86.03
CA ALA A 226 28.53 47.65 87.00
C ALA A 226 29.73 48.55 87.32
N ARG A 227 30.40 49.08 86.29
CA ARG A 227 31.53 50.01 86.45
C ARG A 227 31.15 51.29 87.18
N ALA A 228 29.94 51.82 86.95
CA ALA A 228 29.44 52.99 87.67
C ALA A 228 29.17 52.68 89.15
N GLN A 229 28.60 51.50 89.44
CA GLN A 229 28.34 51.01 90.80
C GLN A 229 29.65 50.75 91.56
N ASP A 230 30.64 50.09 90.94
CA ASP A 230 31.96 49.84 91.54
C ASP A 230 32.71 51.13 91.80
N ALA A 231 32.62 52.12 90.90
CA ALA A 231 33.24 53.43 91.09
C ALA A 231 32.62 54.21 92.25
N GLU A 232 31.28 54.18 92.42
CA GLU A 232 30.63 54.85 93.55
C GLU A 232 30.81 54.07 94.88
N SER A 233 30.86 52.74 94.82
CA SER A 233 31.25 51.88 95.95
C SER A 233 32.67 52.19 96.43
N SER A 234 33.61 52.37 95.51
CA SER A 234 35.00 52.78 95.80
C SER A 234 35.06 54.18 96.41
N ARG A 235 34.31 55.16 95.88
CA ARG A 235 34.18 56.49 96.50
C ARG A 235 33.53 56.42 97.88
N ALA A 236 32.59 55.51 98.11
CA ALA A 236 31.94 55.33 99.41
C ALA A 236 32.88 54.72 100.45
N SER A 237 33.72 53.75 100.06
CA SER A 237 34.76 53.19 100.95
C SER A 237 35.87 54.22 101.25
N GLU A 238 36.30 55.02 100.26
CA GLU A 238 37.19 56.16 100.50
C GLU A 238 36.58 57.20 101.45
N ARG A 239 35.34 57.65 101.19
CA ARG A 239 34.64 58.62 102.05
C ARG A 239 34.51 58.11 103.50
N THR A 240 34.20 56.82 103.69
CA THR A 240 34.09 56.23 105.04
C THR A 240 35.44 56.04 105.70
N TYR A 241 36.49 55.65 104.97
CA TYR A 241 37.87 55.60 105.47
C TYR A 241 38.35 56.98 105.94
N PHE A 242 38.19 58.02 105.11
CA PHE A 242 38.55 59.38 105.50
C PHE A 242 37.70 59.89 106.67
N ALA A 243 36.39 59.62 106.71
CA ALA A 243 35.54 59.98 107.84
C ALA A 243 35.99 59.30 109.16
N GLN A 244 36.36 58.02 109.11
CA GLN A 244 36.95 57.31 110.25
C GLN A 244 38.27 57.98 110.68
N ARG A 245 39.17 58.28 109.74
CA ARG A 245 40.47 58.91 110.02
C ARG A 245 40.35 60.33 110.59
N PHE A 246 39.36 61.11 110.13
CA PHE A 246 39.00 62.39 110.72
C PHE A 246 38.43 62.23 112.14
N ALA A 247 37.58 61.22 112.38
CA ALA A 247 37.04 60.94 113.71
C ALA A 247 38.11 60.43 114.70
N GLU A 248 39.09 59.65 114.23
CA GLU A 248 40.30 59.31 114.99
C GLU A 248 41.09 60.58 115.32
N ARG A 249 41.44 61.39 114.32
CA ARG A 249 42.26 62.58 114.55
C ARG A 249 41.56 63.61 115.45
N LYS A 250 40.22 63.71 115.39
CA LYS A 250 39.43 64.50 116.34
C LYS A 250 39.54 63.94 117.77
N ARG A 251 39.43 62.62 117.96
CA ARG A 251 39.63 61.95 119.26
C ARG A 251 41.07 62.07 119.77
N GLU A 252 42.07 62.15 118.89
CA GLU A 252 43.47 62.43 119.26
C GLU A 252 43.65 63.90 119.69
N LEU A 253 43.07 64.85 118.96
CA LEU A 253 43.10 66.27 119.33
C LEU A 253 42.40 66.51 120.66
N GLU A 254 41.22 65.91 120.90
CA GLU A 254 40.52 65.98 122.19
C GLU A 254 41.35 65.38 123.35
N LYS A 255 42.20 64.37 123.08
CA LYS A 255 43.18 63.78 124.02
C LYS A 255 44.49 64.57 124.17
N LEU A 256 44.68 65.62 123.38
CA LEU A 256 45.81 66.56 123.45
C LEU A 256 45.36 67.91 124.03
N GLU A 257 44.15 68.35 123.73
CA GLU A 257 43.42 69.45 124.37
C GLU A 257 43.29 69.18 125.88
N LYS A 258 42.72 68.03 126.27
CA LYS A 258 42.69 67.55 127.66
C LYS A 258 44.06 67.27 128.28
N ARG A 259 45.16 67.35 127.51
CA ARG A 259 46.52 67.26 128.02
C ARG A 259 47.13 68.64 128.22
N LEU A 260 46.93 69.54 127.25
CA LEU A 260 47.24 70.96 127.36
C LEU A 260 46.52 71.63 128.54
N ASP A 261 45.27 71.25 128.84
CA ASP A 261 44.55 71.71 130.04
C ASP A 261 45.26 71.28 131.35
N TYR A 262 45.84 70.07 131.38
CA TYR A 262 46.62 69.57 132.52
C TYR A 262 48.06 70.16 132.55
N ASP A 263 48.69 70.33 131.40
CA ASP A 263 50.05 70.84 131.24
C ASP A 263 50.13 72.35 131.54
N LEU A 264 49.08 73.13 131.24
CA LEU A 264 48.96 74.53 131.67
C LEU A 264 48.85 74.67 133.20
N GLN A 265 48.42 73.63 133.91
CA GLN A 265 48.24 73.65 135.36
C GLN A 265 49.51 73.26 136.14
N THR A 266 50.54 72.69 135.49
CA THR A 266 51.72 72.14 136.19
C THR A 266 53.05 72.66 135.63
N TYR A 267 53.17 73.98 135.47
CA TYR A 267 54.46 74.67 135.31
C TYR A 267 55.24 74.72 136.65
N CYS A 268 55.67 73.56 137.15
CA CYS A 268 56.64 73.47 138.26
C CYS A 268 57.29 72.08 138.37
N PHE A 269 58.64 72.08 138.41
CA PHE A 269 59.57 71.01 138.81
C PHE A 269 60.28 70.18 137.70
N ASP A 270 61.51 70.62 137.37
CA ASP A 270 62.80 69.90 137.52
C ASP A 270 62.98 68.43 137.02
N PHE A 271 64.15 67.95 136.53
CA PHE A 271 65.46 68.57 136.20
C PHE A 271 66.39 67.56 135.46
N LEU A 272 67.33 68.08 134.67
CA LEU A 272 68.44 67.47 133.88
C LEU A 272 68.82 65.96 133.99
N ALA A 273 68.90 65.25 132.84
CA ALA A 273 69.98 64.34 132.39
C ALA A 273 69.72 63.94 130.90
N ARG A 274 70.64 63.71 129.92
CA ARG A 274 71.98 63.08 129.80
C ARG A 274 71.99 61.53 129.99
N VAL A 275 72.63 60.68 129.18
CA VAL A 275 73.28 60.79 127.82
C VAL A 275 73.68 59.39 127.27
N VAL A 276 74.03 59.26 125.97
CA VAL A 276 74.88 58.21 125.32
C VAL A 276 74.32 56.83 124.85
N ARG A 277 74.98 56.31 123.79
CA ARG A 277 74.97 54.97 123.11
C ARG A 277 73.76 54.65 122.19
N GLN A 278 73.88 54.23 120.91
CA GLN A 278 74.92 53.62 120.02
C GLN A 278 74.87 52.08 119.93
N GLU A 279 74.77 51.56 118.69
CA GLU A 279 75.06 50.16 118.24
C GLU A 279 74.13 49.02 118.74
N SER A 280 73.98 47.85 118.09
CA SER A 280 74.49 47.40 116.77
C SER A 280 73.60 46.34 116.08
N THR A 281 73.98 46.03 114.83
CA THR A 281 73.68 44.89 113.94
C THR A 281 73.20 43.55 114.50
N ARG A 282 72.27 42.91 113.77
CA ARG A 282 72.24 41.45 113.43
C ARG A 282 71.20 41.25 112.29
N SER A 283 71.45 40.71 111.10
CA SER A 283 72.62 40.05 110.48
C SER A 283 72.97 38.64 110.96
N THR A 284 72.28 37.65 110.39
CA THR A 284 72.69 36.25 110.12
C THR A 284 71.68 35.80 109.05
N GLU A 285 72.05 35.43 107.82
CA GLU A 285 72.67 34.15 107.44
C GLU A 285 71.87 32.95 108.02
N GLY A 286 71.43 31.97 107.24
CA GLY A 286 71.79 31.65 105.85
C GLY A 286 72.30 30.21 105.81
N GLU A 287 71.43 29.27 105.48
CA GLU A 287 71.75 27.83 105.50
C GLU A 287 71.12 27.14 104.29
N SER A 288 71.74 26.07 103.84
CA SER A 288 71.64 25.57 102.46
C SER A 288 71.16 24.12 102.38
N ALA A 289 70.50 23.78 101.25
CA ALA A 289 70.19 22.40 100.82
C ALA A 289 69.08 21.72 101.67
N PRO A 290 68.45 20.61 101.19
CA PRO A 290 68.72 19.84 99.98
C PRO A 290 67.77 20.12 98.80
N GLU A 291 68.05 19.44 97.69
CA GLU A 291 67.24 19.40 96.48
C GLU A 291 65.90 18.68 96.73
N GLU A 292 64.79 19.42 96.76
CA GLU A 292 63.53 18.86 96.26
C GLU A 292 63.43 19.16 94.76
N ILE A 293 63.24 18.11 93.95
CA ILE A 293 63.07 18.24 92.50
C ILE A 293 61.68 18.85 92.23
N SER A 294 61.63 20.18 92.25
CA SER A 294 60.43 20.98 92.02
C SER A 294 59.64 20.45 90.81
N PRO A 295 58.29 20.39 90.88
CA PRO A 295 57.46 20.03 89.73
C PRO A 295 57.76 20.85 88.47
N ILE A 296 58.23 22.10 88.66
CA ILE A 296 58.69 22.99 87.59
C ILE A 296 59.89 22.38 86.83
N ALA A 297 60.87 21.80 87.53
CA ALA A 297 62.03 21.19 86.92
C ALA A 297 61.68 19.90 86.14
N GLN A 298 60.69 19.14 86.62
CA GLN A 298 60.19 17.96 85.91
C GLN A 298 59.39 18.34 84.66
N MET A 299 58.54 19.37 84.76
CA MET A 299 57.87 19.95 83.58
C MET A 299 58.87 20.52 82.57
N GLU A 300 59.92 21.20 83.02
CA GLU A 300 60.97 21.73 82.16
C GLU A 300 61.75 20.60 81.47
N GLU A 301 62.11 19.52 82.16
CA GLU A 301 62.79 18.38 81.51
C GLU A 301 61.89 17.70 80.46
N ILE A 302 60.60 17.53 80.77
CA ILE A 302 59.59 17.03 79.82
C ILE A 302 59.48 17.98 78.62
N PHE A 303 59.46 19.30 78.85
CA PHE A 303 59.37 20.31 77.79
C PHE A 303 60.63 20.37 76.92
N GLN A 304 61.83 20.20 77.48
CA GLN A 304 63.07 20.10 76.71
C GLN A 304 63.16 18.80 75.91
N ARG A 305 62.66 17.68 76.44
CA ARG A 305 62.48 16.43 75.66
C ARG A 305 61.47 16.63 74.52
N PHE A 306 60.41 17.41 74.76
CA PHE A 306 59.37 17.74 73.78
C PHE A 306 59.86 18.67 72.66
N MET A 307 60.65 19.71 72.98
CA MET A 307 61.35 20.55 71.98
C MET A 307 62.27 19.71 71.09
N LYS A 308 63.07 18.81 71.69
CA LYS A 308 63.95 17.88 70.95
C LYS A 308 63.19 16.91 70.04
N LEU A 309 62.05 16.38 70.48
CA LEU A 309 61.20 15.48 69.68
C LEU A 309 60.43 16.21 68.56
N THR A 310 60.05 17.47 68.78
CA THR A 310 59.33 18.28 67.79
C THR A 310 60.26 18.96 66.79
N GLY A 311 61.56 19.02 67.06
CA GLY A 311 62.56 19.67 66.20
C GLY A 311 62.36 21.19 66.14
N ALA A 312 62.03 21.80 67.28
CA ALA A 312 61.81 23.22 67.46
C ALA A 312 62.81 23.78 68.49
N ASN A 313 63.30 24.99 68.26
CA ASN A 313 64.37 25.60 69.07
C ASN A 313 63.85 26.54 70.16
N GLU A 314 62.58 26.91 70.10
CA GLU A 314 61.95 27.90 70.97
C GLU A 314 60.55 27.44 71.41
N ALA A 315 60.14 27.84 72.62
CA ALA A 315 58.90 27.38 73.23
C ALA A 315 57.64 27.73 72.42
N GLU A 316 57.63 28.90 71.79
CA GLU A 316 56.52 29.39 70.97
C GLU A 316 56.39 28.61 69.66
N GLU A 317 57.52 28.23 69.04
CA GLU A 317 57.55 27.44 67.80
C GLU A 317 56.90 26.05 68.01
N VAL A 318 57.12 25.42 69.18
CA VAL A 318 56.41 24.18 69.55
C VAL A 318 54.90 24.41 69.59
N PHE A 319 54.46 25.48 70.25
CA PHE A 319 53.03 25.77 70.42
C PHE A 319 52.35 26.04 69.08
N ASP A 320 52.98 26.79 68.18
CA ASP A 320 52.44 27.05 66.84
C ASP A 320 52.45 25.80 65.94
N ARG A 321 53.46 24.92 66.04
CA ARG A 321 53.44 23.62 65.36
C ARG A 321 52.27 22.75 65.85
N PHE A 322 52.00 22.71 67.15
CA PHE A 322 50.83 22.00 67.69
C PHE A 322 49.49 22.67 67.34
N ARG A 323 49.45 24.00 67.27
CA ARG A 323 48.29 24.74 66.79
C ARG A 323 47.98 24.39 65.34
N ALA A 324 48.98 24.41 64.47
CA ALA A 324 48.87 24.01 63.07
C ALA A 324 48.48 22.53 62.90
N GLN A 325 49.02 21.63 63.73
CA GLN A 325 48.61 20.22 63.75
C GLN A 325 47.14 20.05 64.18
N ARG A 326 46.68 20.82 65.17
CA ARG A 326 45.28 20.82 65.62
C ARG A 326 44.34 21.41 64.56
N GLU A 327 44.76 22.46 63.87
CA GLU A 327 43.99 23.13 62.82
C GLU A 327 43.93 22.28 61.53
N THR A 328 45.02 21.58 61.16
CA THR A 328 45.00 20.59 60.07
C THR A 328 44.20 19.34 60.43
N SER A 329 44.29 18.83 61.67
CA SER A 329 43.44 17.74 62.16
C SER A 329 41.94 18.08 62.09
N LYS A 330 41.55 19.29 62.55
CA LYS A 330 40.19 19.80 62.38
C LYS A 330 39.77 19.89 60.91
N ARG A 331 40.65 20.39 60.03
CA ARG A 331 40.36 20.49 58.58
C ARG A 331 40.21 19.12 57.92
N LEU A 332 40.99 18.11 58.31
CA LEU A 332 40.86 16.75 57.83
C LEU A 332 39.58 16.09 58.33
N SER A 333 39.23 16.27 59.61
CA SER A 333 37.97 15.78 60.17
C SER A 333 36.75 16.41 59.49
N TYR A 334 36.79 17.71 59.21
CA TYR A 334 35.75 18.41 58.46
C TYR A 334 35.65 17.87 57.02
N LEU A 335 36.78 17.77 56.31
CA LEU A 335 36.80 17.27 54.94
C LEU A 335 36.30 15.82 54.86
N GLN A 336 36.70 14.96 55.81
CA GLN A 336 36.19 13.59 55.90
C GLN A 336 34.66 13.60 56.07
N GLN A 337 34.14 14.35 57.05
CA GLN A 337 32.70 14.45 57.28
C GLN A 337 31.96 14.92 56.03
N THR A 338 32.41 16.01 55.39
CA THR A 338 31.79 16.51 54.16
C THR A 338 31.84 15.47 53.03
N THR A 339 32.94 14.75 52.84
CA THR A 339 33.00 13.67 51.83
C THR A 339 32.14 12.44 52.18
N GLU A 340 31.85 12.20 53.45
CA GLU A 340 30.98 11.12 53.91
C GLU A 340 29.49 11.49 53.76
N GLU A 341 29.15 12.76 54.03
CA GLU A 341 27.85 13.38 53.76
C GLU A 341 27.56 13.43 52.24
N GLU A 342 28.47 13.98 51.42
CA GLU A 342 28.37 13.99 49.96
C GLU A 342 28.24 12.57 49.38
N LYS A 343 29.00 11.60 49.90
CA LYS A 343 28.88 10.19 49.48
C LYS A 343 27.49 9.63 49.79
N LEU A 344 26.94 9.92 50.96
CA LEU A 344 25.63 9.43 51.38
C LEU A 344 24.50 10.06 50.56
N GLU A 345 24.60 11.35 50.21
CA GLU A 345 23.69 12.00 49.25
C GLU A 345 23.81 11.39 47.84
N LEU A 346 25.01 11.04 47.39
CA LEU A 346 25.24 10.37 46.10
C LEU A 346 24.67 8.94 46.08
N GLU A 347 24.77 8.18 47.18
CA GLU A 347 24.17 6.84 47.31
C GLU A 347 22.62 6.91 47.39
N GLN A 348 22.06 7.94 48.04
CA GLN A 348 20.60 8.19 48.03
C GLN A 348 20.09 8.62 46.66
N THR A 349 20.78 9.54 45.97
CA THR A 349 20.37 9.95 44.62
C THR A 349 20.55 8.82 43.60
N GLN A 350 21.58 7.96 43.74
CA GLN A 350 21.72 6.76 42.93
C GLN A 350 20.56 5.78 43.13
N THR A 351 20.16 5.48 44.38
CA THR A 351 19.04 4.56 44.64
C THR A 351 17.71 5.11 44.16
N ASN A 352 17.45 6.42 44.33
CA ASN A 352 16.27 7.08 43.78
C ASN A 352 16.23 7.00 42.24
N LEU A 353 17.33 7.31 41.56
CA LEU A 353 17.40 7.22 40.09
C LEU A 353 17.26 5.79 39.55
N LEU A 354 17.68 4.77 40.31
CA LEU A 354 17.42 3.37 39.97
C LEU A 354 15.94 3.00 40.13
N ASN A 355 15.30 3.43 41.22
CA ASN A 355 13.86 3.23 41.45
C ASN A 355 13.02 3.91 40.35
N ASP A 356 13.37 5.14 39.97
CA ASP A 356 12.73 5.87 38.87
C ASP A 356 12.88 5.12 37.54
N LEU A 357 14.08 4.59 37.24
CA LEU A 357 14.35 3.81 36.04
C LEU A 357 13.48 2.53 36.00
N GLU A 358 13.37 1.81 37.12
CA GLU A 358 12.48 0.65 37.22
C GLU A 358 11.01 1.05 37.03
N PHE A 359 10.55 2.14 37.65
CA PHE A 359 9.20 2.67 37.45
C PHE A 359 8.92 3.01 35.98
N PHE A 360 9.81 3.76 35.31
CA PHE A 360 9.66 4.08 33.88
C PHE A 360 9.71 2.84 32.99
N LYS A 361 10.49 1.82 33.36
CA LYS A 361 10.53 0.53 32.65
C LYS A 361 9.19 -0.21 32.78
N PHE A 362 8.58 -0.26 33.96
CA PHE A 362 7.27 -0.88 34.15
C PHE A 362 6.14 -0.08 33.48
N ALA A 363 6.13 1.25 33.59
CA ALA A 363 5.18 2.11 32.89
C ALA A 363 5.28 1.89 31.36
N SER A 364 6.48 1.95 30.78
CA SER A 364 6.67 1.74 29.35
C SER A 364 6.37 0.31 28.87
N VAL A 365 6.26 -0.68 29.76
CA VAL A 365 5.72 -2.01 29.41
C VAL A 365 4.19 -1.96 29.45
N LYS A 366 3.60 -1.47 30.53
CA LYS A 366 2.14 -1.32 30.68
C LYS A 366 1.50 -0.52 29.54
N ASP A 367 2.08 0.62 29.16
CA ASP A 367 1.58 1.45 28.05
C ASP A 367 1.59 0.71 26.70
N LYS A 368 2.53 -0.24 26.51
CA LYS A 368 2.61 -1.08 25.30
C LYS A 368 1.63 -2.24 25.35
N ASP A 369 1.45 -2.85 26.51
CA ASP A 369 0.51 -3.96 26.69
C ASP A 369 -0.93 -3.46 26.52
N GLU A 370 -1.30 -2.33 27.13
CA GLU A 370 -2.61 -1.65 26.94
C GLU A 370 -2.81 -1.20 25.48
N GLY A 371 -1.78 -0.64 24.85
CA GLY A 371 -1.83 -0.29 23.43
C GLY A 371 -1.95 -1.52 22.51
N GLN A 372 -1.40 -2.67 22.89
CA GLN A 372 -1.50 -3.91 22.13
C GLN A 372 -2.86 -4.58 22.32
N GLU A 373 -3.45 -4.48 23.52
CA GLU A 373 -4.83 -4.93 23.82
C GLU A 373 -5.85 -4.14 22.99
N GLN A 374 -5.77 -2.80 22.97
CA GLN A 374 -6.60 -1.95 22.10
C GLN A 374 -6.42 -2.28 20.61
N ILE A 375 -5.19 -2.57 20.17
CA ILE A 375 -4.90 -3.00 18.79
C ILE A 375 -5.44 -4.42 18.50
N GLN A 376 -5.70 -5.26 19.52
CA GLN A 376 -6.36 -6.55 19.35
C GLN A 376 -7.89 -6.39 19.33
N GLU A 377 -8.46 -5.63 20.25
CA GLU A 377 -9.90 -5.30 20.29
C GLU A 377 -10.38 -4.72 18.95
N LEU A 378 -9.68 -3.72 18.41
CA LEU A 378 -9.98 -3.13 17.10
C LEU A 378 -9.86 -4.14 15.93
N LYS A 379 -8.99 -5.16 16.02
CA LYS A 379 -8.91 -6.22 14.98
C LYS A 379 -10.06 -7.20 15.08
N GLU A 380 -10.52 -7.49 16.29
CA GLU A 380 -11.67 -8.35 16.52
C GLU A 380 -12.96 -7.64 16.08
N GLU A 381 -13.10 -6.33 16.36
CA GLU A 381 -14.18 -5.50 15.81
C GLU A 381 -14.16 -5.48 14.28
N ILE A 382 -13.03 -5.11 13.64
CA ILE A 382 -12.88 -5.12 12.17
C ILE A 382 -13.26 -6.48 11.58
N LYS A 383 -12.79 -7.58 12.19
CA LYS A 383 -13.12 -8.93 11.72
C LYS A 383 -14.62 -9.21 11.77
N THR A 384 -15.33 -8.82 12.83
CA THR A 384 -16.79 -8.99 12.89
C THR A 384 -17.53 -8.10 11.88
N VAL A 385 -17.02 -6.89 11.61
CA VAL A 385 -17.55 -6.00 10.56
C VAL A 385 -17.35 -6.63 9.17
N ASP A 386 -16.17 -7.16 8.86
CA ASP A 386 -15.89 -7.87 7.61
C ASP A 386 -16.79 -9.12 7.43
N GLU A 387 -17.03 -9.88 8.51
CA GLU A 387 -17.94 -11.03 8.51
C GLU A 387 -19.39 -10.61 8.23
N THR A 388 -19.90 -9.55 8.88
CA THR A 388 -21.25 -9.02 8.59
C THR A 388 -21.37 -8.39 7.20
N TYR A 389 -20.31 -7.77 6.67
CA TYR A 389 -20.28 -7.25 5.31
C TYR A 389 -20.36 -8.38 4.28
N ALA A 390 -19.61 -9.47 4.48
CA ALA A 390 -19.68 -10.65 3.62
C ALA A 390 -21.10 -11.26 3.60
N GLU A 391 -21.74 -11.40 4.78
CA GLU A 391 -23.13 -11.84 4.88
C GLU A 391 -24.13 -10.90 4.17
N LEU A 392 -23.88 -9.58 4.16
CA LEU A 392 -24.74 -8.62 3.46
C LEU A 392 -24.55 -8.70 1.95
N VAL A 393 -23.34 -8.94 1.46
CA VAL A 393 -23.07 -9.17 0.02
C VAL A 393 -23.78 -10.44 -0.46
N THR A 394 -23.68 -11.56 0.25
CA THR A 394 -24.38 -12.79 -0.17
C THR A 394 -25.90 -12.62 -0.17
N LYS A 395 -26.46 -11.91 0.81
CA LYS A 395 -27.91 -11.58 0.85
C LYS A 395 -28.34 -10.66 -0.30
N ILE A 396 -27.45 -9.80 -0.81
CA ILE A 396 -27.72 -8.98 -2.00
C ILE A 396 -27.69 -9.85 -3.27
N GLU A 397 -26.73 -10.77 -3.40
CA GLU A 397 -26.67 -11.72 -4.53
C GLU A 397 -27.88 -12.67 -4.56
N GLU A 398 -28.33 -13.16 -3.40
CA GLU A 398 -29.57 -13.94 -3.23
C GLU A 398 -30.81 -13.12 -3.62
N LEU A 399 -30.86 -11.83 -3.25
CA LEU A 399 -31.97 -10.95 -3.63
C LEU A 399 -31.98 -10.62 -5.12
N ASP A 400 -30.83 -10.29 -5.73
CA ASP A 400 -30.73 -9.96 -7.16
C ASP A 400 -31.06 -11.17 -8.05
N THR A 401 -30.65 -12.38 -7.65
CA THR A 401 -31.02 -13.62 -8.38
C THR A 401 -32.53 -13.88 -8.32
N LEU A 402 -33.15 -13.77 -7.15
CA LEU A 402 -34.61 -13.86 -6.98
C LEU A 402 -35.36 -12.74 -7.75
N LEU A 403 -34.81 -11.53 -7.78
CA LEU A 403 -35.37 -10.42 -8.56
C LEU A 403 -35.32 -10.71 -10.07
N LEU A 404 -34.26 -11.38 -10.54
CA LEU A 404 -34.11 -11.82 -11.93
C LEU A 404 -35.04 -13.00 -12.26
N GLU A 405 -35.31 -13.92 -11.34
CA GLU A 405 -36.34 -14.97 -11.51
C GLU A 405 -37.73 -14.34 -11.66
N ILE A 406 -38.09 -13.40 -10.77
CA ILE A 406 -39.33 -12.61 -10.89
C ILE A 406 -39.39 -11.88 -12.23
N LYS A 407 -38.28 -11.30 -12.70
CA LYS A 407 -38.19 -10.64 -14.00
C LYS A 407 -38.54 -11.58 -15.16
N ASN A 408 -37.97 -12.79 -15.19
CA ASN A 408 -38.25 -13.79 -16.22
C ASN A 408 -39.76 -14.12 -16.24
N LEU A 409 -40.34 -14.42 -15.07
CA LEU A 409 -41.76 -14.75 -14.93
C LEU A 409 -42.68 -13.61 -15.39
N LEU A 410 -42.39 -12.36 -15.03
CA LEU A 410 -43.14 -11.18 -15.48
C LEU A 410 -43.05 -10.98 -16.99
N TYR A 411 -41.88 -11.24 -17.58
CA TYR A 411 -41.66 -11.09 -19.03
C TYR A 411 -42.44 -12.14 -19.82
N ASP A 412 -42.44 -13.41 -19.39
CA ASP A 412 -43.24 -14.45 -20.01
C ASP A 412 -44.76 -14.23 -19.82
N LEU A 413 -45.20 -13.74 -18.65
CA LEU A 413 -46.58 -13.28 -18.45
C LEU A 413 -46.97 -12.13 -19.38
N CYS A 414 -46.06 -11.18 -19.65
CA CYS A 414 -46.30 -10.11 -20.63
C CYS A 414 -46.48 -10.65 -22.06
N ARG A 415 -45.72 -11.69 -22.44
CA ARG A 415 -45.79 -12.34 -23.76
C ARG A 415 -47.06 -13.16 -23.94
N LEU A 416 -47.56 -13.81 -22.90
CA LEU A 416 -48.88 -14.44 -22.91
C LEU A 416 -50.02 -13.43 -23.19
N LEU A 417 -49.79 -12.14 -22.98
CA LEU A 417 -50.71 -11.04 -23.29
C LEU A 417 -50.36 -10.26 -24.57
N ASP A 418 -49.50 -10.75 -25.46
CA ASP A 418 -49.09 -10.04 -26.70
C ASP A 418 -50.23 -9.73 -27.70
N ILE A 419 -51.43 -10.29 -27.48
CA ILE A 419 -52.71 -9.88 -28.12
C ILE A 419 -53.03 -8.39 -27.82
N ILE A 420 -52.38 -7.79 -26.83
CA ILE A 420 -52.53 -6.40 -26.39
C ILE A 420 -51.16 -5.71 -26.51
N SER A 421 -50.91 -5.14 -27.68
CA SER A 421 -49.62 -4.56 -28.05
C SER A 421 -49.25 -3.26 -27.30
N GLU A 422 -50.16 -2.71 -26.50
CA GLU A 422 -50.00 -1.45 -25.77
C GLU A 422 -50.22 -1.60 -24.25
N PRO A 423 -49.29 -1.18 -23.38
CA PRO A 423 -47.95 -0.69 -23.72
C PRO A 423 -47.05 -1.79 -24.33
N PRO A 424 -45.98 -1.41 -25.04
CA PRO A 424 -44.95 -2.36 -25.47
C PRO A 424 -44.26 -2.98 -24.24
N ILE A 425 -43.76 -4.21 -24.38
CA ILE A 425 -42.87 -4.80 -23.37
C ILE A 425 -41.53 -4.04 -23.43
N PRO A 426 -40.92 -3.66 -22.29
CA PRO A 426 -39.56 -3.13 -22.26
C PRO A 426 -38.56 -4.12 -22.88
N GLU A 427 -37.44 -3.64 -23.42
CA GLU A 427 -36.39 -4.53 -23.94
C GLU A 427 -35.76 -5.34 -22.80
N TRP A 428 -35.48 -6.62 -23.03
CA TRP A 428 -34.86 -7.48 -22.03
C TRP A 428 -33.42 -7.04 -21.72
N THR A 429 -33.19 -6.58 -20.49
CA THR A 429 -31.84 -6.28 -19.95
C THR A 429 -31.37 -7.40 -19.01
N ALA A 430 -30.05 -7.53 -18.80
CA ALA A 430 -29.47 -8.53 -17.89
C ALA A 430 -29.52 -8.13 -16.41
N GLU A 431 -30.03 -6.95 -16.08
CA GLU A 431 -30.13 -6.41 -14.71
C GLU A 431 -31.60 -6.38 -14.25
N ALA A 432 -31.88 -6.46 -12.95
CA ALA A 432 -33.24 -6.51 -12.44
C ALA A 432 -33.90 -5.12 -12.18
N ARG A 433 -33.23 -4.02 -12.53
CA ARG A 433 -33.67 -2.63 -12.21
C ARG A 433 -35.00 -2.21 -12.85
N ASP A 434 -35.43 -2.90 -13.90
CA ASP A 434 -36.63 -2.64 -14.70
C ASP A 434 -37.87 -3.45 -14.26
N VAL A 435 -37.74 -4.33 -13.27
CA VAL A 435 -38.85 -5.20 -12.79
C VAL A 435 -40.10 -4.41 -12.39
N GLN A 436 -39.95 -3.26 -11.75
CA GLN A 436 -41.10 -2.40 -11.41
C GLN A 436 -41.84 -1.88 -12.66
N GLN A 437 -41.12 -1.61 -13.75
CA GLN A 437 -41.71 -1.19 -15.02
C GLN A 437 -42.41 -2.36 -15.72
N LEU A 438 -41.84 -3.57 -15.65
CA LEU A 438 -42.47 -4.80 -16.13
C LEU A 438 -43.77 -5.12 -15.39
N VAL A 439 -43.83 -4.92 -14.07
CA VAL A 439 -45.08 -5.04 -13.29
C VAL A 439 -46.13 -4.05 -13.81
N MET A 440 -45.79 -2.76 -13.98
CA MET A 440 -46.72 -1.76 -14.49
C MET A 440 -47.25 -2.11 -15.90
N VAL A 441 -46.37 -2.53 -16.81
CA VAL A 441 -46.74 -2.97 -18.16
C VAL A 441 -47.67 -4.18 -18.13
N LEU A 442 -47.39 -5.16 -17.27
CA LEU A 442 -48.23 -6.34 -17.09
C LEU A 442 -49.62 -5.97 -16.55
N THR A 443 -49.71 -5.09 -15.54
CA THR A 443 -50.97 -4.59 -14.99
C THR A 443 -51.81 -3.88 -16.07
N THR A 444 -51.23 -2.93 -16.80
CA THR A 444 -51.96 -2.20 -17.86
C THR A 444 -52.39 -3.11 -19.01
N ARG A 445 -51.58 -4.11 -19.38
CA ARG A 445 -52.00 -5.15 -20.36
C ARG A 445 -53.14 -6.00 -19.83
N PHE A 446 -53.10 -6.41 -18.56
CA PHE A 446 -54.14 -7.23 -17.93
C PHE A 446 -55.48 -6.49 -17.82
N GLU A 447 -55.48 -5.21 -17.43
CA GLU A 447 -56.68 -4.35 -17.40
C GLU A 447 -57.33 -4.20 -18.79
N LYS A 448 -56.51 -4.02 -19.83
CA LYS A 448 -57.00 -4.02 -21.23
C LYS A 448 -57.52 -5.40 -21.65
N ALA A 449 -57.01 -6.49 -21.08
CA ALA A 449 -57.44 -7.86 -21.37
C ALA A 449 -58.83 -8.15 -20.78
N THR A 450 -59.03 -7.82 -19.50
CA THR A 450 -60.32 -8.01 -18.83
C THR A 450 -61.41 -7.15 -19.46
N ALA A 451 -61.11 -5.89 -19.80
CA ALA A 451 -62.04 -5.01 -20.53
C ALA A 451 -62.48 -5.61 -21.88
N ARG A 452 -61.52 -6.07 -22.71
CA ARG A 452 -61.83 -6.75 -23.99
C ARG A 452 -62.62 -8.05 -23.78
N ALA A 453 -62.35 -8.81 -22.73
CA ALA A 453 -63.07 -10.05 -22.43
C ALA A 453 -64.54 -9.79 -22.03
N GLU A 454 -64.81 -8.75 -21.22
CA GLU A 454 -66.19 -8.36 -20.89
C GLU A 454 -66.95 -7.77 -22.10
N GLU A 455 -66.28 -7.00 -22.98
CA GLU A 455 -66.88 -6.60 -24.26
C GLU A 455 -67.33 -7.80 -25.11
N VAL A 456 -66.49 -8.84 -25.20
CA VAL A 456 -66.83 -10.07 -25.95
C VAL A 456 -67.97 -10.82 -25.28
N LYS A 457 -68.04 -10.89 -23.94
CA LYS A 457 -69.16 -11.48 -23.20
C LYS A 457 -70.49 -10.74 -23.44
N LEU A 458 -70.48 -9.40 -23.50
CA LEU A 458 -71.68 -8.63 -23.89
C LEU A 458 -72.09 -8.97 -25.32
N LYS A 459 -71.16 -8.89 -26.28
CA LYS A 459 -71.43 -9.15 -27.71
C LYS A 459 -71.92 -10.58 -27.97
N GLN A 460 -71.50 -11.56 -27.16
CA GLN A 460 -72.03 -12.94 -27.21
C GLN A 460 -73.43 -13.10 -26.61
N ARG A 461 -73.79 -12.31 -25.58
CA ARG A 461 -75.17 -12.28 -25.05
C ARG A 461 -76.15 -11.76 -26.08
N ASP A 462 -75.82 -10.67 -26.77
CA ASP A 462 -76.68 -10.06 -27.78
C ASP A 462 -76.81 -10.93 -29.06
N SER A 463 -75.86 -11.84 -29.31
CA SER A 463 -75.80 -12.68 -30.50
C SER A 463 -76.49 -14.05 -30.37
N THR A 464 -77.16 -14.37 -29.25
CA THR A 464 -77.66 -15.73 -28.98
C THR A 464 -79.18 -15.80 -28.81
N THR A 465 -79.90 -15.89 -29.93
CA THR A 465 -81.34 -16.21 -29.96
C THR A 465 -81.67 -17.27 -31.03
N VAL A 466 -82.42 -18.31 -30.64
CA VAL A 466 -83.06 -19.36 -31.49
C VAL A 466 -82.10 -20.43 -32.09
N PRO A 467 -82.37 -21.76 -31.99
CA PRO A 467 -83.13 -22.51 -30.96
C PRO A 467 -82.42 -23.80 -30.46
N VAL A 468 -83.09 -24.55 -29.56
CA VAL A 468 -82.65 -25.83 -28.95
C VAL A 468 -83.28 -27.05 -29.66
N PRO A 469 -82.53 -28.13 -29.95
CA PRO A 469 -82.65 -29.41 -29.21
C PRO A 469 -81.29 -30.14 -28.98
N SER A 470 -80.90 -30.51 -27.76
CA SER A 470 -81.35 -31.67 -26.95
C SER A 470 -80.71 -33.04 -27.31
N SER A 471 -79.84 -33.55 -26.43
CA SER A 471 -79.76 -34.99 -26.03
C SER A 471 -78.75 -35.21 -24.88
N ASN A 472 -78.86 -36.38 -24.21
CA ASN A 472 -78.36 -36.68 -22.86
C ASN A 472 -76.83 -36.85 -22.69
N PRO A 473 -76.31 -36.77 -21.43
CA PRO A 473 -74.89 -37.01 -21.11
C PRO A 473 -74.57 -38.51 -20.93
N THR A 474 -73.31 -38.92 -21.17
CA THR A 474 -72.77 -40.24 -20.78
C THR A 474 -71.23 -40.23 -20.62
N SER A 475 -70.76 -40.66 -19.44
CA SER A 475 -69.46 -41.31 -19.12
C SER A 475 -68.08 -40.63 -19.20
N ALA A 476 -67.33 -40.89 -18.13
CA ALA A 476 -65.92 -41.33 -18.07
C ALA A 476 -64.80 -40.40 -18.54
N ALA A 477 -64.16 -39.74 -17.57
CA ALA A 477 -62.71 -39.57 -17.60
C ALA A 477 -62.04 -40.90 -17.19
N ALA A 478 -60.99 -41.31 -17.92
CA ALA A 478 -60.16 -42.47 -17.58
C ALA A 478 -58.67 -42.09 -17.65
N SER A 479 -57.91 -42.48 -16.63
CA SER A 479 -56.50 -42.13 -16.48
C SER A 479 -55.59 -42.95 -17.38
N VAL A 480 -54.54 -42.33 -17.92
CA VAL A 480 -53.28 -43.03 -18.27
C VAL A 480 -52.10 -42.16 -17.84
N ALA A 481 -51.12 -42.78 -17.18
CA ALA A 481 -49.79 -42.23 -16.95
C ALA A 481 -48.74 -43.24 -17.43
N ASN A 482 -47.58 -42.76 -17.91
CA ASN A 482 -46.25 -43.39 -17.98
C ASN A 482 -45.34 -42.47 -18.83
N ILE A 483 -44.12 -42.06 -18.46
CA ILE A 483 -42.89 -42.76 -17.99
C ILE A 483 -41.93 -43.13 -19.15
N SER A 484 -40.62 -42.99 -18.88
CA SER A 484 -39.43 -43.31 -19.71
C SER A 484 -38.98 -42.22 -20.70
N MET A 485 -37.74 -41.74 -20.85
CA MET A 485 -36.33 -42.03 -20.43
C MET A 485 -35.40 -42.34 -21.63
N HIS A 486 -34.26 -41.64 -21.67
CA HIS A 486 -32.97 -41.94 -22.35
C HIS A 486 -32.89 -42.15 -23.88
N SER A 487 -31.94 -41.44 -24.55
CA SER A 487 -30.74 -42.07 -25.20
C SER A 487 -29.82 -41.12 -26.03
N HIS A 488 -28.52 -41.10 -25.66
CA HIS A 488 -27.30 -41.23 -26.50
C HIS A 488 -27.00 -40.41 -27.81
N SER A 489 -26.14 -39.39 -27.65
CA SER A 489 -24.78 -39.21 -28.27
C SER A 489 -24.47 -39.02 -29.79
N THR A 490 -23.74 -37.92 -30.10
CA THR A 490 -22.60 -37.75 -31.07
C THR A 490 -22.88 -37.78 -32.61
N PRO A 491 -22.02 -37.23 -33.53
CA PRO A 491 -20.56 -36.96 -33.43
C PRO A 491 -20.06 -35.56 -33.92
N LYS A 492 -18.80 -35.50 -34.38
CA LYS A 492 -17.88 -34.33 -34.50
C LYS A 492 -17.92 -33.60 -35.86
N GLU A 493 -17.51 -32.32 -35.83
CA GLU A 493 -16.40 -31.64 -36.56
C GLU A 493 -16.76 -30.15 -36.73
N SER A 494 -15.90 -29.13 -36.85
CA SER A 494 -14.48 -28.81 -36.60
C SER A 494 -14.33 -27.34 -37.07
N GLU A 495 -13.51 -26.48 -36.47
CA GLU A 495 -12.66 -25.47 -37.16
C GLU A 495 -11.91 -24.50 -36.20
N LYS A 496 -10.64 -24.24 -36.55
CA LYS A 496 -9.82 -23.02 -36.38
C LYS A 496 -9.76 -22.30 -35.01
N ALA A 497 -8.56 -22.32 -34.43
CA ALA A 497 -8.15 -21.45 -33.32
C ALA A 497 -7.84 -20.00 -33.78
N VAL A 498 -8.02 -19.03 -32.87
CA VAL A 498 -7.70 -17.61 -33.09
C VAL A 498 -6.30 -17.28 -32.51
N PRO A 499 -5.43 -16.52 -33.21
CA PRO A 499 -4.11 -16.15 -32.71
C PRO A 499 -4.12 -15.30 -31.43
N SER A 500 -3.09 -15.46 -30.60
CA SER A 500 -2.97 -14.79 -29.29
C SER A 500 -2.24 -13.44 -29.37
N TYR A 501 -2.56 -12.53 -28.45
CA TYR A 501 -2.07 -11.14 -28.38
C TYR A 501 -0.61 -11.06 -27.85
N LYS A 502 0.37 -11.52 -28.64
CA LYS A 502 1.79 -11.59 -28.22
C LYS A 502 2.83 -11.23 -29.30
N GLU A 503 2.57 -10.25 -30.17
CA GLU A 503 3.55 -9.90 -31.23
C GLU A 503 3.61 -8.41 -31.65
N LEU A 504 3.32 -7.47 -30.74
CA LEU A 504 3.34 -6.01 -31.04
C LEU A 504 4.13 -5.14 -30.03
N LEU A 505 5.15 -5.67 -29.37
CA LEU A 505 6.11 -4.87 -28.57
C LEU A 505 7.58 -5.12 -28.96
N THR A 506 7.95 -4.68 -30.16
CA THR A 506 9.35 -4.63 -30.64
C THR A 506 9.62 -3.36 -31.45
N LYS A 507 9.61 -2.20 -30.78
CA LYS A 507 10.28 -0.98 -31.27
C LYS A 507 11.03 -0.28 -30.13
N GLU A 508 12.30 0.02 -30.38
CA GLU A 508 13.14 0.81 -29.47
C GLU A 508 12.72 2.29 -29.47
N PRO A 509 12.78 2.99 -28.33
CA PRO A 509 12.61 4.43 -28.30
C PRO A 509 13.87 5.15 -28.81
N VAL A 510 13.70 6.05 -29.78
CA VAL A 510 14.79 6.92 -30.28
C VAL A 510 15.24 7.89 -29.18
N LYS A 511 16.55 8.04 -28.99
CA LYS A 511 17.13 9.00 -28.04
C LYS A 511 16.83 10.45 -28.44
N ALA A 512 16.28 11.22 -27.50
CA ALA A 512 16.41 12.67 -27.46
C ALA A 512 17.75 13.07 -26.79
N PRO A 513 18.29 14.28 -27.04
CA PRO A 513 19.53 14.75 -26.41
C PRO A 513 19.32 15.08 -24.91
N PRO A 514 20.38 15.06 -24.09
CA PRO A 514 20.31 15.48 -22.70
C PRO A 514 20.08 17.00 -22.59
N SER A 515 19.36 17.41 -21.54
CA SER A 515 19.26 18.80 -21.10
C SER A 515 20.07 18.91 -19.81
N ASP A 516 21.22 19.59 -19.86
CA ASP A 516 22.08 19.83 -18.70
C ASP A 516 21.47 20.88 -17.76
N GLU A 517 20.45 20.50 -16.96
CA GLU A 517 19.97 21.32 -15.83
C GLU A 517 19.15 20.52 -14.79
N GLU A 518 19.61 19.32 -14.40
CA GLU A 518 19.18 18.66 -13.14
C GLU A 518 20.39 18.47 -12.21
N GLU A 519 20.29 19.02 -10.99
CA GLU A 519 21.31 18.89 -9.94
C GLU A 519 21.19 17.48 -9.32
N ASP A 520 22.19 16.63 -9.57
CA ASP A 520 22.11 15.16 -9.47
C ASP A 520 21.73 14.66 -8.06
N ILE A 521 20.44 14.31 -7.88
CA ILE A 521 19.89 13.79 -6.63
C ILE A 521 20.50 12.41 -6.34
N PRO A 522 21.32 12.23 -5.28
CA PRO A 522 22.13 11.03 -5.13
C PRO A 522 21.29 9.74 -5.09
N SER A 523 21.47 8.91 -6.12
CA SER A 523 20.77 7.64 -6.30
C SER A 523 20.72 6.79 -5.02
N ARG A 524 19.63 6.04 -4.83
CA ARG A 524 19.48 5.07 -3.72
C ARG A 524 20.69 4.12 -3.58
N CYS A 525 21.35 3.78 -4.69
CA CYS A 525 22.56 2.96 -4.70
C CYS A 525 23.84 3.72 -4.32
N TYR A 526 23.89 5.05 -4.49
CA TYR A 526 24.93 5.91 -3.92
C TYR A 526 24.74 6.03 -2.41
N LEU A 527 23.55 6.45 -1.95
CA LEU A 527 23.23 6.60 -0.53
C LEU A 527 23.44 5.31 0.26
N LYS A 528 23.06 4.14 -0.29
CA LYS A 528 23.33 2.83 0.34
C LYS A 528 24.82 2.54 0.49
N ARG A 529 25.67 2.90 -0.49
CA ARG A 529 27.13 2.75 -0.41
C ARG A 529 27.76 3.73 0.59
N GLN A 530 27.28 4.97 0.64
CA GLN A 530 27.74 5.98 1.60
C GLN A 530 27.37 5.59 3.04
N ALA A 531 26.16 5.11 3.28
CA ALA A 531 25.73 4.56 4.57
C ALA A 531 26.57 3.35 4.99
N GLN A 532 26.85 2.41 4.07
CA GLN A 532 27.73 1.27 4.34
C GLN A 532 29.14 1.73 4.73
N LEU A 533 29.74 2.69 4.00
CA LEU A 533 31.05 3.26 4.34
C LEU A 533 31.06 3.92 5.75
N ILE A 534 29.97 4.57 6.16
CA ILE A 534 29.85 5.17 7.50
C ILE A 534 29.73 4.08 8.59
N VAL A 535 29.05 2.96 8.31
CA VAL A 535 29.00 1.80 9.21
C VAL A 535 30.39 1.16 9.31
N ASP A 536 31.01 0.82 8.18
CA ASP A 536 32.30 0.11 8.13
C ASP A 536 33.43 0.92 8.80
N THR A 537 33.45 2.24 8.61
CA THR A 537 34.43 3.13 9.27
C THR A 537 34.20 3.29 10.77
N LYS A 538 32.96 3.22 11.27
CA LYS A 538 32.66 3.21 12.72
C LYS A 538 32.92 1.85 13.37
N CYS A 539 32.57 0.74 12.70
CA CYS A 539 32.87 -0.62 13.16
C CYS A 539 34.37 -0.88 13.34
N ARG A 540 35.23 -0.17 12.59
CA ARG A 540 36.70 -0.28 12.68
C ARG A 540 37.32 0.34 13.96
N ARG A 541 36.53 0.97 14.85
CA ARG A 541 37.00 1.56 16.12
C ARG A 541 36.64 0.74 17.37
N LYS A 542 36.87 -0.58 17.35
CA LYS A 542 36.91 -1.40 18.58
C LYS A 542 37.92 -2.53 18.44
N GLY A 543 38.95 -2.57 19.28
CA GLY A 543 39.83 -3.75 19.40
C GLY A 543 41.32 -3.60 19.06
N PHE A 544 41.95 -2.43 19.19
CA PHE A 544 43.42 -2.39 19.29
C PHE A 544 43.84 -2.82 20.71
N ARG A 545 44.09 -4.12 20.91
CA ARG A 545 44.81 -4.61 22.10
C ARG A 545 46.31 -4.45 21.86
N THR A 546 46.98 -3.65 22.69
CA THR A 546 48.44 -3.63 22.77
C THR A 546 48.94 -4.99 23.31
N PRO A 547 50.02 -5.56 22.73
CA PRO A 547 50.64 -6.75 23.29
C PRO A 547 51.42 -6.39 24.55
N PHE A 548 51.21 -7.15 25.63
CA PHE A 548 52.11 -7.09 26.79
C PHE A 548 53.51 -7.58 26.37
N ARG A 549 54.55 -6.83 26.75
CA ARG A 549 55.91 -7.38 26.82
C ARG A 549 56.05 -8.23 28.09
N ARG A 550 56.98 -9.19 28.04
CA ARG A 550 57.49 -9.92 29.19
C ARG A 550 58.38 -9.00 30.03
#